data_AF-A0A0K8U700-F1
#
_entry.id   AF-A0A0K8U700-F1
#
_cell.length_a   1.000
_cell.length_b   1.000
_cell.length_c   1.000
_cell.angle_alpha   90.00
_cell.angle_beta   90.00
_cell.angle_gamma   90.00
#
_symmetry.space_group_name_H-M   'P 1'
#
loop_
_entity.id
_entity.type
_entity.pdbx_description
1 polymer ?
#
loop_
_entity_poly.entity_id
_entity_poly.type
_entity_poly.pdbx_seq_one_letter_code
_entity_poly.pdbx_strand_id
1 'polypeptide(L)'
;MRKIRRRFTYKIAALLGILTVVLFLLFIGPQEMDRNEKILIIERSIRSTMNRGACRLPQLPLDDPEVMKYYHAVDQIQCGNPHDDWVTCEKSICFVKPEISATQGEVICTYTDVMRSTDYNSKYGKSTKTKEPYILRASDFVKVVCHSSTSGNSWYGMAFGIRDGVAVKPKTPPQVPIYAGLAGGVADIVAEDNNPFVPKHFNVLMFGFDSLSRNAFQRKLPKSYSYLVNDLKAMVLKGYNIVGDGTPQALVPLLTGYTELELPETRTRMPNAKNVDVYPMIWKEYARHGYYTSFNEDVPNIGTFTYRMKGFAEQPVDHYLRTLYLEAPNMWNRCVEHCIGHQPDHVVMLEYTKNVNIHITNMSWHIIFVTNLQIHIYL
;
A
#
# COMPACT_ATOMS: atom_id res chain seq x y z
N MET A 1 -5.34 -54.10 38.56
CA MET A 1 -5.25 -54.20 37.08
C MET A 1 -6.46 -53.67 36.28
N ARG A 2 -7.73 -53.77 36.75
CA ARG A 2 -8.91 -53.30 35.97
C ARG A 2 -9.02 -51.78 35.74
N LYS A 3 -8.56 -50.93 36.66
CA LYS A 3 -8.67 -49.45 36.56
C LYS A 3 -7.72 -48.84 35.50
N ILE A 4 -6.55 -49.46 35.29
CA ILE A 4 -5.54 -49.03 34.30
C ILE A 4 -6.04 -49.31 32.88
N ARG A 5 -6.66 -50.48 32.66
CA ARG A 5 -7.22 -50.89 31.37
C ARG A 5 -8.34 -49.94 30.88
N ARG A 6 -9.22 -49.48 31.79
CA ARG A 6 -10.29 -48.51 31.48
C ARG A 6 -9.75 -47.13 31.09
N ARG A 7 -8.74 -46.60 31.79
CA ARG A 7 -8.13 -45.31 31.43
C ARG A 7 -7.41 -45.38 30.07
N PHE A 8 -6.81 -46.52 29.74
CA PHE A 8 -6.16 -46.73 28.45
C PHE A 8 -7.18 -46.81 27.30
N THR A 9 -8.31 -47.48 27.49
CA THR A 9 -9.39 -47.53 26.49
C THR A 9 -10.05 -46.17 26.26
N TYR A 10 -10.23 -45.33 27.30
CA TYR A 10 -10.74 -43.97 27.12
C TYR A 10 -9.77 -43.08 26.33
N LYS A 11 -8.46 -43.21 26.57
CA LYS A 11 -7.45 -42.47 25.79
C LYS A 11 -7.42 -42.90 24.33
N ILE A 12 -7.54 -44.20 24.05
CA ILE A 12 -7.61 -44.73 22.67
C ILE A 12 -8.90 -44.25 21.97
N ALA A 13 -10.05 -44.29 22.65
CA ALA A 13 -11.31 -43.81 22.09
C ALA A 13 -11.27 -42.29 21.82
N ALA A 14 -10.66 -41.50 22.70
CA ALA A 14 -10.47 -40.07 22.49
C ALA A 14 -9.52 -39.79 21.31
N LEU A 15 -8.42 -40.54 21.18
CA LEU A 15 -7.50 -40.44 20.05
C LEU A 15 -8.18 -40.81 18.72
N LEU A 16 -8.99 -41.86 18.70
CA LEU A 16 -9.79 -42.25 17.54
C LEU A 16 -10.84 -41.19 17.20
N GLY A 17 -11.49 -40.59 18.19
CA GLY A 17 -12.45 -39.49 17.98
C GLY A 17 -11.78 -38.22 17.43
N ILE A 18 -10.58 -37.88 17.90
CA ILE A 18 -9.80 -36.77 17.35
C ILE A 18 -9.37 -37.10 15.92
N LEU A 19 -8.89 -38.33 15.67
CA LEU A 19 -8.47 -38.76 14.34
C LEU A 19 -9.65 -38.74 13.35
N THR A 20 -10.85 -39.18 13.74
CA THR A 20 -12.02 -39.12 12.87
C THR A 20 -12.45 -37.68 12.60
N VAL A 21 -12.40 -36.78 13.59
CA VAL A 21 -12.67 -35.34 13.37
C VAL A 21 -11.63 -34.71 12.44
N VAL A 22 -10.34 -35.03 12.62
CA VAL A 22 -9.27 -34.55 11.73
C VAL A 22 -9.45 -35.09 10.31
N LEU A 23 -9.76 -36.37 10.15
CA LEU A 23 -10.06 -36.97 8.84
C LEU A 23 -11.33 -36.34 8.23
N PHE A 24 -12.38 -36.13 9.02
CA PHE A 24 -13.61 -35.50 8.56
C PHE A 24 -13.36 -34.06 8.07
N LEU A 25 -12.53 -33.29 8.79
CA LEU A 25 -12.13 -31.94 8.39
C LEU A 25 -11.23 -31.94 7.13
N LEU A 26 -10.38 -32.95 6.96
CA LEU A 26 -9.52 -33.10 5.78
C LEU A 26 -10.28 -33.56 4.54
N PHE A 27 -11.32 -34.40 4.69
CA PHE A 27 -12.05 -35.01 3.57
C PHE A 27 -13.36 -34.30 3.18
N ILE A 28 -13.93 -33.45 4.05
CA ILE A 28 -15.22 -32.76 3.80
C ILE A 28 -15.06 -31.23 3.76
N GLY A 29 -13.87 -30.70 4.08
CA GLY A 29 -13.56 -29.31 3.78
C GLY A 29 -13.82 -29.03 2.29
N PRO A 30 -14.45 -27.90 1.92
CA PRO A 30 -14.76 -27.61 0.53
C PRO A 30 -13.46 -27.64 -0.28
N GLN A 31 -13.32 -28.65 -1.15
CA GLN A 31 -12.16 -28.75 -2.01
C GLN A 31 -12.23 -27.59 -2.99
N GLU A 32 -11.30 -26.65 -2.88
CA GLU A 32 -11.27 -25.48 -3.75
C GLU A 32 -11.06 -25.97 -5.19
N MET A 33 -12.04 -25.75 -6.07
CA MET A 33 -12.01 -26.16 -7.47
C MET A 33 -10.73 -25.69 -8.17
N ASP A 34 -10.22 -26.51 -9.10
CA ASP A 34 -8.98 -26.21 -9.82
C ASP A 34 -9.07 -24.83 -10.51
N ARG A 35 -7.94 -24.11 -10.50
CA ARG A 35 -7.91 -22.72 -10.98
C ARG A 35 -8.13 -22.64 -12.49
N ASN A 36 -7.60 -23.59 -13.26
CA ASN A 36 -7.83 -23.61 -14.71
C ASN A 36 -9.29 -23.94 -15.03
N GLU A 37 -9.89 -24.85 -14.26
CA GLU A 37 -11.32 -25.15 -14.40
C GLU A 37 -12.20 -23.93 -14.10
N LYS A 38 -11.88 -23.17 -13.04
CA LYS A 38 -12.55 -21.89 -12.73
C LYS A 38 -12.47 -20.91 -13.90
N ILE A 39 -11.27 -20.72 -14.46
CA ILE A 39 -11.05 -19.81 -15.60
C ILE A 39 -11.91 -20.26 -16.79
N LEU A 40 -11.89 -21.55 -17.13
CA LEU A 40 -12.69 -22.09 -18.24
C LEU A 40 -14.20 -21.89 -18.05
N ILE A 41 -14.70 -22.05 -16.82
CA ILE A 41 -16.11 -21.79 -16.48
C ILE A 41 -16.44 -20.30 -16.65
N ILE A 42 -15.56 -19.41 -16.17
CA ILE A 42 -15.72 -17.96 -16.30
C ILE A 42 -15.71 -17.55 -17.78
N GLU A 43 -14.75 -18.02 -18.57
CA GLU A 43 -14.68 -17.75 -20.01
C GLU A 43 -15.94 -18.23 -20.75
N ARG A 44 -16.43 -19.43 -20.41
CA ARG A 44 -17.68 -19.96 -20.98
C ARG A 44 -18.87 -19.08 -20.60
N SER A 45 -18.94 -18.60 -19.36
CA SER A 45 -19.97 -17.69 -18.88
C SER A 45 -19.93 -16.35 -19.62
N ILE A 46 -18.76 -15.73 -19.76
CA ILE A 46 -18.58 -14.45 -20.47
C ILE A 46 -19.05 -14.57 -21.92
N ARG A 47 -18.75 -15.68 -22.61
CA ARG A 47 -19.13 -15.91 -24.01
C ARG A 47 -20.59 -16.36 -24.20
N SER A 48 -21.28 -16.71 -23.11
CA SER A 48 -22.65 -17.21 -23.14
C SER A 48 -23.64 -16.17 -23.65
N THR A 49 -24.71 -16.62 -24.28
CA THR A 49 -25.74 -15.74 -24.85
C THR A 49 -26.41 -14.86 -23.78
N MET A 50 -26.48 -15.32 -22.53
CA MET A 50 -27.06 -14.56 -21.41
C MET A 50 -26.26 -13.29 -21.10
N ASN A 51 -24.95 -13.29 -21.33
CA ASN A 51 -24.06 -12.15 -21.05
C ASN A 51 -23.77 -11.29 -22.29
N ARG A 52 -24.46 -11.52 -23.41
CA ARG A 52 -24.33 -10.70 -24.64
C ARG A 52 -25.27 -9.49 -24.67
N GLY A 53 -26.12 -9.32 -23.65
CA GLY A 53 -27.02 -8.18 -23.54
C GLY A 53 -26.28 -6.85 -23.35
N ALA A 54 -26.95 -5.75 -23.69
CA ALA A 54 -26.41 -4.42 -23.40
C ALA A 54 -26.26 -4.21 -21.89
N CYS A 55 -25.07 -3.86 -21.42
CA CYS A 55 -24.83 -3.48 -20.03
C CYS A 55 -25.52 -2.14 -19.74
N ARG A 56 -26.65 -2.18 -19.02
CA ARG A 56 -27.38 -0.99 -18.59
C ARG A 56 -26.91 -0.60 -17.20
N LEU A 57 -26.07 0.43 -17.13
CA LEU A 57 -25.61 0.97 -15.85
C LEU A 57 -26.78 1.69 -15.16
N PRO A 58 -27.10 1.33 -13.90
CA PRO A 58 -28.14 2.03 -13.15
C PRO A 58 -27.73 3.49 -12.91
N GLN A 59 -28.68 4.41 -13.09
CA GLN A 59 -28.51 5.80 -12.69
C GLN A 59 -29.01 5.94 -11.26
N LEU A 60 -28.07 6.03 -10.31
CA LEU A 60 -28.37 6.16 -8.90
C LEU A 60 -28.22 7.63 -8.48
N PRO A 61 -29.26 8.26 -7.90
CA PRO A 61 -29.18 9.64 -7.43
C PRO A 61 -28.11 9.80 -6.35
N LEU A 62 -27.47 10.96 -6.32
CA LEU A 62 -26.45 11.26 -5.31
C LEU A 62 -27.08 11.52 -3.95
N ASP A 63 -28.27 12.09 -3.88
CA ASP A 63 -28.92 12.55 -2.67
C ASP A 63 -30.10 11.66 -2.23
N ASP A 64 -30.07 10.37 -2.61
CA ASP A 64 -31.11 9.42 -2.22
C ASP A 64 -31.33 9.39 -0.70
N PRO A 65 -32.54 9.69 -0.19
CA PRO A 65 -32.83 9.73 1.24
C PRO A 65 -32.51 8.41 1.97
N GLU A 66 -32.63 7.26 1.30
CA GLU A 66 -32.32 5.96 1.90
C GLU A 66 -30.83 5.79 2.18
N VAL A 67 -29.98 6.45 1.38
CA VAL A 67 -28.52 6.42 1.52
C VAL A 67 -28.03 7.55 2.42
N MET A 68 -28.60 8.75 2.27
CA MET A 68 -28.15 9.94 2.98
C MET A 68 -28.26 9.82 4.50
N LYS A 69 -29.18 8.99 5.02
CA LYS A 69 -29.30 8.70 6.47
C LYS A 69 -28.05 8.07 7.08
N TYR A 70 -27.18 7.43 6.28
CA TYR A 70 -25.92 6.86 6.74
C TYR A 70 -24.75 7.85 6.69
N TYR A 71 -24.92 8.99 6.02
CA TYR A 71 -23.88 10.00 5.87
C TYR A 71 -24.01 11.05 6.98
N HIS A 72 -22.95 11.17 7.77
CA HIS A 72 -22.78 12.21 8.77
C HIS A 72 -21.41 12.86 8.59
N ALA A 73 -21.25 14.05 9.17
CA ALA A 73 -19.96 14.73 9.25
C ALA A 73 -19.11 14.03 10.31
N VAL A 74 -17.81 13.88 10.03
CA VAL A 74 -16.85 13.33 10.99
C VAL A 74 -15.86 14.44 11.36
N ASP A 75 -15.47 14.48 12.63
CA ASP A 75 -14.50 15.46 13.11
C ASP A 75 -13.10 15.16 12.56
N GLN A 76 -12.31 16.22 12.37
CA GLN A 76 -10.93 16.08 11.93
C GLN A 76 -10.06 15.45 13.02
N ILE A 77 -9.20 14.50 12.63
CA ILE A 77 -8.23 13.87 13.54
C ILE A 77 -7.29 14.93 14.11
N GLN A 78 -7.18 14.97 15.45
CA GLN A 78 -6.28 15.88 16.17
C GLN A 78 -5.13 15.08 16.80
N CYS A 79 -3.92 15.26 16.28
CA CYS A 79 -2.74 14.47 16.68
C CYS A 79 -1.72 15.22 17.55
N GLY A 80 -1.88 16.54 17.73
CA GLY A 80 -0.96 17.36 18.52
C GLY A 80 -0.61 18.68 17.85
N ASN A 81 0.40 19.36 18.37
CA ASN A 81 0.89 20.62 17.81
C ASN A 81 2.15 20.38 16.96
N PRO A 82 2.34 21.08 15.82
CA PRO A 82 3.59 21.03 15.06
C PRO A 82 4.88 21.29 15.83
N HIS A 83 4.81 22.02 16.96
CA HIS A 83 5.96 22.26 17.84
C HIS A 83 6.33 21.07 18.74
N ASP A 84 5.50 20.02 18.78
CA ASP A 84 5.79 18.81 19.57
C ASP A 84 6.93 17.99 18.94
N ASP A 85 7.12 18.09 17.61
CA ASP A 85 8.18 17.39 16.89
C ASP A 85 9.41 18.28 16.70
N TRP A 86 10.55 17.84 17.24
CA TRP A 86 11.77 18.67 17.26
C TRP A 86 12.52 18.72 15.93
N VAL A 87 12.38 17.66 15.12
CA VAL A 87 13.13 17.47 13.89
C VAL A 87 12.18 17.42 12.70
N THR A 88 12.62 17.99 11.59
CA THR A 88 11.95 17.87 10.30
C THR A 88 12.97 17.52 9.22
N CYS A 89 12.51 16.99 8.09
CA CYS A 89 13.37 16.74 6.94
C CYS A 89 12.84 17.46 5.70
N GLU A 90 13.74 18.14 5.00
CA GLU A 90 13.49 18.72 3.69
C GLU A 90 14.32 17.97 2.66
N LYS A 91 13.64 17.35 1.68
CA LYS A 91 14.28 16.44 0.70
C LYS A 91 15.03 15.32 1.45
N SER A 92 16.35 15.26 1.34
CA SER A 92 17.21 14.27 1.97
C SER A 92 17.84 14.77 3.28
N ILE A 93 17.58 16.01 3.71
CA ILE A 93 18.28 16.65 4.82
C ILE A 93 17.33 16.80 6.01
N CYS A 94 17.67 16.18 7.13
CA CYS A 94 16.96 16.28 8.40
C CYS A 94 17.69 17.19 9.38
N PHE A 95 16.98 18.10 10.03
CA PHE A 95 17.56 19.06 10.95
C PHE A 95 16.59 19.42 12.10
N VAL A 96 17.15 19.92 13.21
CA VAL A 96 16.37 20.45 14.32
C VAL A 96 15.71 21.75 13.89
N LYS A 97 14.39 21.86 14.10
CA LYS A 97 13.63 23.04 13.70
C LYS A 97 14.18 24.30 14.38
N PRO A 98 14.35 25.43 13.68
CA PRO A 98 14.92 26.66 14.25
C PRO A 98 14.20 27.14 15.52
N GLU A 99 12.87 27.03 15.55
CA GLU A 99 12.04 27.40 16.70
C GLU A 99 12.28 26.52 17.95
N ILE A 100 12.72 25.28 17.75
CA ILE A 100 13.07 24.36 18.84
C ILE A 100 14.45 24.71 19.37
N SER A 101 15.41 25.00 18.50
CA SER A 101 16.73 25.51 18.92
C SER A 101 16.62 26.83 19.68
N ALA A 102 15.67 27.70 19.32
CA ALA A 102 15.44 28.96 20.02
C ALA A 102 14.88 28.77 21.45
N THR A 103 14.09 27.72 21.70
CA THR A 103 13.44 27.47 22.99
C THR A 103 14.23 26.50 23.87
N GLN A 104 14.83 25.48 23.28
CA GLN A 104 15.57 24.43 23.99
C GLN A 104 17.07 24.74 24.07
N GLY A 105 17.60 25.68 23.30
CA GLY A 105 19.04 25.96 23.25
C GLY A 105 19.79 24.94 22.40
N GLU A 106 20.96 24.50 22.86
CA GLU A 106 21.81 23.61 22.08
C GLU A 106 21.28 22.15 22.10
N VAL A 107 20.74 21.70 20.97
CA VAL A 107 20.16 20.36 20.81
C VAL A 107 21.14 19.43 20.06
N ILE A 108 21.37 18.26 20.62
CA ILE A 108 22.16 17.19 19.98
C ILE A 108 21.23 16.01 19.69
N CYS A 109 21.21 15.56 18.43
CA CYS A 109 20.35 14.45 18.01
C CYS A 109 21.16 13.22 17.58
N THR A 110 20.59 12.06 17.85
CA THR A 110 21.08 10.77 17.36
C THR A 110 20.07 10.21 16.37
N TYR A 111 20.50 10.08 15.12
CA TYR A 111 19.71 9.58 14.00
C TYR A 111 20.06 8.12 13.76
N THR A 112 19.06 7.24 13.66
CA THR A 112 19.25 5.83 13.34
C THR A 112 18.35 5.45 12.16
N ASP A 113 18.95 5.02 11.06
CA ASP A 113 18.19 4.58 9.88
C ASP A 113 17.21 3.45 10.22
N VAL A 114 15.99 3.54 9.69
CA VAL A 114 14.98 2.49 9.79
C VAL A 114 14.86 1.82 8.43
N MET A 115 15.35 0.58 8.32
CA MET A 115 15.42 -0.13 7.04
C MET A 115 14.47 -1.32 7.00
N ARG A 116 13.95 -1.63 5.82
CA ARG A 116 13.19 -2.86 5.60
C ARG A 116 14.08 -4.10 5.87
N SER A 117 13.56 -5.06 6.62
CA SER A 117 14.14 -6.40 6.76
C SER A 117 13.33 -7.40 5.93
N THR A 118 12.03 -7.44 6.15
CA THR A 118 11.03 -8.18 5.36
C THR A 118 9.82 -7.29 5.13
N ASP A 119 8.76 -7.80 4.49
CA ASP A 119 7.49 -7.05 4.37
C ASP A 119 6.73 -6.92 5.69
N TYR A 120 7.18 -7.58 6.74
CA TYR A 120 6.51 -7.62 8.04
C TYR A 120 7.37 -7.03 9.17
N ASN A 121 8.67 -6.84 8.92
CA ASN A 121 9.63 -6.40 9.93
C ASN A 121 10.59 -5.35 9.36
N SER A 122 10.93 -4.36 10.17
CA SER A 122 12.05 -3.46 9.91
C SER A 122 13.30 -3.88 10.71
N LYS A 123 14.42 -3.18 10.48
CA LYS A 123 15.65 -3.27 11.27
C LYS A 123 16.29 -1.88 11.37
N TYR A 124 16.97 -1.64 12.48
CA TYR A 124 17.72 -0.40 12.67
C TYR A 124 19.13 -0.48 12.05
N GLY A 125 19.55 0.61 11.41
CA GLY A 125 20.86 0.79 10.82
C GLY A 125 21.86 1.43 11.78
N LYS A 126 22.82 2.17 11.20
CA LYS A 126 23.87 2.84 11.96
C LYS A 126 23.32 4.10 12.64
N SER A 127 23.60 4.26 13.92
CA SER A 127 23.30 5.49 14.65
C SER A 127 24.38 6.53 14.41
N THR A 128 23.97 7.76 14.12
CA THR A 128 24.86 8.92 13.94
C THR A 128 24.42 10.03 14.88
N LYS A 129 25.30 10.40 15.83
CA LYS A 129 25.07 11.50 16.76
C LYS A 129 25.69 12.77 16.20
N THR A 130 24.91 13.82 16.02
CA THR A 130 25.34 15.07 15.39
C THR A 130 24.51 16.27 15.87
N LYS A 131 25.12 17.46 15.81
CA LYS A 131 24.43 18.76 15.91
C LYS A 131 24.08 19.31 14.54
N GLU A 132 24.87 18.95 13.53
CA GLU A 132 24.67 19.32 12.13
C GLU A 132 23.51 18.55 11.51
N PRO A 133 22.92 19.08 10.41
CA PRO A 133 21.91 18.37 9.64
C PRO A 133 22.36 16.96 9.23
N TYR A 134 21.46 16.00 9.37
CA TYR A 134 21.66 14.61 8.98
C TYR A 134 21.17 14.37 7.56
N ILE A 135 21.96 13.68 6.73
CA ILE A 135 21.58 13.38 5.35
C ILE A 135 21.12 11.92 5.24
N LEU A 136 19.89 11.74 4.77
CA LEU A 136 19.28 10.46 4.45
C LEU A 136 20.02 9.80 3.28
N ARG A 137 20.66 8.66 3.56
CA ARG A 137 21.41 7.87 2.57
C ARG A 137 20.98 6.40 2.53
N ALA A 138 20.81 5.78 3.69
CA ALA A 138 20.46 4.36 3.77
C ALA A 138 18.95 4.14 3.76
N SER A 139 18.17 5.04 4.37
CA SER A 139 16.71 4.97 4.40
C SER A 139 16.06 6.34 4.21
N ASP A 140 14.82 6.32 3.74
CA ASP A 140 13.90 7.46 3.74
C ASP A 140 13.41 7.80 5.16
N PHE A 141 13.59 6.87 6.10
CA PHE A 141 13.02 6.93 7.45
C PHE A 141 14.11 6.81 8.50
N VAL A 142 14.09 7.69 9.49
CA VAL A 142 15.03 7.69 10.61
C VAL A 142 14.30 7.78 11.95
N LYS A 143 14.81 7.00 12.90
CA LYS A 143 14.57 7.18 14.32
C LYS A 143 15.42 8.34 14.82
N VAL A 144 14.85 9.22 15.66
CA VAL A 144 15.59 10.36 16.17
C VAL A 144 15.43 10.50 17.67
N VAL A 145 16.55 10.62 18.36
CA VAL A 145 16.61 10.91 19.80
C VAL A 145 17.41 12.17 20.02
N CYS A 146 16.74 13.23 20.46
CA CYS A 146 17.36 14.53 20.70
C CYS A 146 17.45 14.83 22.20
N HIS A 147 18.52 15.51 22.59
CA HIS A 147 18.74 15.97 23.95
C HIS A 147 19.24 17.41 23.91
N SER A 148 18.60 18.28 24.68
CA SER A 148 19.08 19.65 24.89
C SER A 148 20.13 19.69 26.00
N SER A 149 21.32 20.19 25.67
CA SER A 149 22.37 20.47 26.65
C SER A 149 22.04 21.65 27.55
N THR A 150 21.12 22.54 27.14
CA THR A 150 20.77 23.76 27.88
C THR A 150 19.57 23.54 28.81
N SER A 151 18.47 22.97 28.30
CA SER A 151 17.24 22.77 29.08
C SER A 151 17.20 21.41 29.81
N GLY A 152 18.03 20.44 29.41
CA GLY A 152 17.98 19.07 29.92
C GLY A 152 16.80 18.24 29.41
N ASN A 153 15.94 18.84 28.57
CA ASN A 153 14.81 18.13 27.96
C ASN A 153 15.29 17.19 26.84
N SER A 154 14.51 16.13 26.62
CA SER A 154 14.73 15.20 25.52
C SER A 154 13.49 15.04 24.68
N TRP A 155 13.69 14.72 23.41
CA TRP A 155 12.63 14.37 22.48
C TRP A 155 12.99 13.09 21.75
N TYR A 156 11.95 12.32 21.45
CA TYR A 156 12.04 11.03 20.80
C TYR A 156 10.93 10.91 19.77
N GLY A 157 11.28 10.59 18.54
CA GLY A 157 10.32 10.43 17.46
C GLY A 157 10.94 9.85 16.19
N MET A 158 10.25 10.04 15.07
CA MET A 158 10.76 9.73 13.75
C MET A 158 10.80 10.98 12.89
N ALA A 159 11.67 10.94 11.89
CA ALA A 159 11.65 11.89 10.79
C ALA A 159 11.73 11.12 9.48
N PHE A 160 11.12 11.67 8.42
CA PHE A 160 11.09 11.04 7.11
C PHE A 160 11.37 12.07 6.02
N GLY A 161 12.05 11.62 4.98
CA GLY A 161 12.37 12.40 3.78
C GLY A 161 12.65 11.45 2.62
N ILE A 162 13.21 11.97 1.53
CA ILE A 162 13.57 11.16 0.35
C ILE A 162 15.09 11.07 0.30
N ARG A 163 15.64 9.87 0.48
CA ARG A 163 17.10 9.67 0.51
C ARG A 163 17.74 9.91 -0.84
N ASP A 164 18.95 10.46 -0.82
CA ASP A 164 19.75 10.68 -2.03
C ASP A 164 20.47 9.40 -2.48
N GLY A 165 20.80 9.34 -3.77
CA GLY A 165 21.67 8.29 -4.32
C GLY A 165 20.96 6.95 -4.57
N VAL A 166 19.63 6.95 -4.62
CA VAL A 166 18.86 5.78 -5.06
C VAL A 166 19.06 5.63 -6.57
N ALA A 167 19.71 4.53 -6.96
CA ALA A 167 19.76 4.11 -8.35
C ALA A 167 18.48 3.33 -8.68
N VAL A 168 17.80 3.71 -9.77
CA VAL A 168 16.70 2.90 -10.33
C VAL A 168 17.24 1.51 -10.61
N LYS A 169 16.55 0.49 -10.10
CA LYS A 169 16.91 -0.92 -10.33
C LYS A 169 15.99 -1.47 -11.41
N PRO A 170 16.46 -1.66 -12.66
CA PRO A 170 15.65 -2.27 -13.70
C PRO A 170 15.18 -3.64 -13.25
N LYS A 171 13.88 -3.91 -13.35
CA LYS A 171 13.29 -5.21 -13.04
C LYS A 171 12.60 -5.73 -14.28
N THR A 172 13.06 -6.85 -14.81
CA THR A 172 12.34 -7.52 -15.90
C THR A 172 11.04 -8.11 -15.34
N PRO A 173 9.86 -7.73 -15.86
CA PRO A 173 8.60 -8.34 -15.43
C PRO A 173 8.61 -9.87 -15.68
N PRO A 174 8.14 -10.69 -14.73
CA PRO A 174 7.97 -12.12 -14.97
C PRO A 174 7.06 -12.39 -16.16
N GLN A 175 7.41 -13.38 -16.98
CA GLN A 175 6.54 -13.85 -18.05
C GLN A 175 5.35 -14.59 -17.43
N VAL A 176 4.14 -14.17 -17.75
CA VAL A 176 2.90 -14.86 -17.35
C VAL A 176 2.35 -15.60 -18.58
N PRO A 177 1.97 -16.88 -18.47
CA PRO A 177 1.33 -17.58 -19.56
C PRO A 177 0.13 -16.77 -20.07
N ILE A 178 0.06 -16.57 -21.38
CA ILE A 178 -1.07 -15.88 -22.00
C ILE A 178 -2.29 -16.82 -21.89
N TYR A 179 -3.11 -16.60 -20.87
CA TYR A 179 -4.46 -17.16 -20.84
C TYR A 179 -5.29 -16.41 -21.89
N ALA A 180 -6.04 -17.17 -22.69
CA ALA A 180 -6.53 -16.80 -24.01
C ALA A 180 -7.16 -15.39 -24.11
N GLY A 181 -6.55 -14.51 -24.93
CA GLY A 181 -7.30 -13.52 -25.71
C GLY A 181 -7.21 -12.04 -25.31
N LEU A 182 -6.48 -11.64 -24.25
CA LEU A 182 -6.41 -10.22 -23.83
C LEU A 182 -5.00 -9.62 -23.71
N ALA A 183 -3.92 -10.43 -23.73
CA ALA A 183 -2.55 -9.92 -23.59
C ALA A 183 -1.79 -9.73 -24.91
N GLY A 184 -2.38 -10.09 -26.06
CA GLY A 184 -1.74 -9.94 -27.38
C GLY A 184 -1.69 -8.50 -27.91
N GLY A 185 -2.11 -7.50 -27.12
CA GLY A 185 -2.27 -6.13 -27.58
C GLY A 185 -1.49 -5.05 -26.82
N VAL A 186 -0.93 -5.31 -25.63
CA VAL A 186 -0.24 -4.23 -24.88
C VAL A 186 1.25 -4.17 -25.20
N ALA A 187 1.85 -5.28 -25.65
CA ALA A 187 3.28 -5.34 -25.96
C ALA A 187 3.66 -4.71 -27.32
N ASP A 188 2.70 -4.51 -28.25
CA ASP A 188 2.97 -4.05 -29.61
C ASP A 188 2.30 -2.71 -30.00
N ILE A 189 1.63 -1.99 -29.08
CA ILE A 189 1.03 -0.65 -29.35
C ILE A 189 1.99 0.51 -28.98
N VAL A 190 3.31 0.27 -29.05
CA VAL A 190 4.25 1.39 -29.13
C VAL A 190 4.89 1.36 -30.50
N ALA A 191 4.08 1.59 -31.53
CA ALA A 191 4.61 2.35 -32.65
C ALA A 191 5.02 3.69 -32.03
N GLU A 192 6.33 3.91 -31.84
CA GLU A 192 6.84 5.18 -31.34
C GLU A 192 6.24 6.28 -32.19
N ASP A 193 5.34 7.07 -31.60
CA ASP A 193 4.86 8.29 -32.23
C ASP A 193 6.07 9.22 -32.30
N ASN A 194 6.68 9.28 -33.49
CA ASN A 194 7.85 10.11 -33.78
C ASN A 194 7.49 11.60 -33.82
N ASN A 195 6.31 11.99 -33.36
CA ASN A 195 5.91 13.37 -33.20
C ASN A 195 6.83 14.10 -32.18
N PRO A 196 7.67 15.04 -32.65
CA PRO A 196 8.63 15.74 -31.79
C PRO A 196 7.93 16.69 -30.79
N PHE A 197 6.62 16.91 -30.94
CA PHE A 197 5.83 17.80 -30.08
C PHE A 197 5.19 17.09 -28.89
N VAL A 198 5.27 15.75 -28.81
CA VAL A 198 4.74 14.98 -27.67
C VAL A 198 5.91 14.59 -26.75
N PRO A 199 5.88 14.98 -25.46
CA PRO A 199 6.85 14.50 -24.49
C PRO A 199 6.90 12.97 -24.48
N LYS A 200 8.10 12.39 -24.63
CA LYS A 200 8.29 10.94 -24.67
C LYS A 200 8.03 10.24 -23.32
N HIS A 201 7.98 11.00 -22.24
CA HIS A 201 7.86 10.49 -20.88
C HIS A 201 7.00 11.44 -20.05
N PHE A 202 6.23 10.88 -19.12
CA PHE A 202 5.37 11.62 -18.22
C PHE A 202 5.52 11.08 -16.80
N ASN A 203 5.52 11.96 -15.81
CA ASN A 203 5.35 11.54 -14.42
C ASN A 203 3.93 11.02 -14.22
N VAL A 204 3.79 9.87 -13.56
CA VAL A 204 2.50 9.22 -13.34
C VAL A 204 2.22 9.13 -11.84
N LEU A 205 1.08 9.66 -11.41
CA LEU A 205 0.56 9.46 -10.06
C LEU A 205 -0.73 8.66 -10.16
N MET A 206 -0.70 7.42 -9.66
CA MET A 206 -1.90 6.64 -9.42
C MET A 206 -2.33 6.85 -7.98
N PHE A 207 -3.51 7.44 -7.78
CA PHE A 207 -4.02 7.80 -6.46
C PHE A 207 -5.39 7.14 -6.22
N GLY A 208 -5.42 6.19 -5.29
CA GLY A 208 -6.61 5.39 -4.98
C GLY A 208 -7.06 5.54 -3.53
N PHE A 209 -8.38 5.58 -3.34
CA PHE A 209 -9.02 5.51 -2.03
C PHE A 209 -9.55 4.10 -1.80
N ASP A 210 -9.39 3.57 -0.59
CA ASP A 210 -9.95 2.26 -0.28
C ASP A 210 -11.46 2.33 -0.11
N SER A 211 -12.15 1.29 -0.58
CA SER A 211 -13.56 1.05 -0.26
C SER A 211 -14.52 2.20 -0.65
N LEU A 212 -14.18 3.07 -1.61
CA LEU A 212 -15.04 4.15 -2.09
C LEU A 212 -15.70 3.84 -3.44
N SER A 213 -17.03 4.01 -3.50
CA SER A 213 -17.76 4.06 -4.77
C SER A 213 -17.66 5.43 -5.42
N ARG A 214 -17.92 5.53 -6.73
CA ARG A 214 -18.01 6.80 -7.46
C ARG A 214 -18.96 7.79 -6.78
N ASN A 215 -20.16 7.33 -6.42
CA ASN A 215 -21.16 8.20 -5.79
C ASN A 215 -20.73 8.62 -4.37
N ALA A 216 -20.09 7.73 -3.60
CA ALA A 216 -19.55 8.07 -2.29
C ALA A 216 -18.45 9.14 -2.40
N PHE A 217 -17.54 9.02 -3.38
CA PHE A 217 -16.51 10.03 -3.65
C PHE A 217 -17.12 11.40 -3.96
N GLN A 218 -18.14 11.45 -4.82
CA GLN A 218 -18.82 12.71 -5.14
C GLN A 218 -19.53 13.34 -3.93
N ARG A 219 -20.06 12.53 -3.01
CA ARG A 219 -20.72 13.00 -1.77
C ARG A 219 -19.74 13.51 -0.73
N LYS A 220 -18.67 12.75 -0.44
CA LYS A 220 -17.71 13.04 0.64
C LYS A 220 -16.62 14.03 0.21
N LEU A 221 -16.29 14.06 -1.08
CA LEU A 221 -15.24 14.91 -1.64
C LEU A 221 -15.74 15.76 -2.81
N PRO A 222 -16.83 16.55 -2.65
CA PRO A 222 -17.44 17.31 -3.74
C PRO A 222 -16.49 18.39 -4.28
N LYS A 223 -15.68 19.01 -3.40
CA LYS A 223 -14.67 20.00 -3.78
C LYS A 223 -13.58 19.36 -4.65
N SER A 224 -13.06 18.21 -4.24
CA SER A 224 -12.05 17.47 -5.01
C SER A 224 -12.59 17.00 -6.35
N TYR A 225 -13.83 16.48 -6.38
CA TYR A 225 -14.48 16.08 -7.63
C TYR A 225 -14.67 17.27 -8.59
N SER A 226 -15.14 18.41 -8.08
CA SER A 226 -15.28 19.64 -8.87
C SER A 226 -13.94 20.07 -9.44
N TYR A 227 -12.88 20.10 -8.61
CA TYR A 227 -11.54 20.49 -9.07
C TYR A 227 -11.01 19.55 -10.17
N LEU A 228 -11.19 18.24 -10.02
CA LEU A 228 -10.78 17.27 -11.03
C LEU A 228 -11.51 17.51 -12.37
N VAL A 229 -12.82 17.69 -12.36
CA VAL A 229 -13.62 17.78 -13.60
C VAL A 229 -13.57 19.18 -14.22
N ASN A 230 -13.67 20.22 -13.41
CA ASN A 230 -13.86 21.58 -13.88
C ASN A 230 -12.54 22.32 -14.11
N ASP A 231 -11.53 22.10 -13.27
CA ASP A 231 -10.25 22.79 -13.35
C ASP A 231 -9.22 21.96 -14.11
N LEU A 232 -9.02 20.70 -13.70
CA LEU A 232 -8.05 19.79 -14.35
C LEU A 232 -8.59 19.12 -15.63
N LYS A 233 -9.88 19.29 -15.93
CA LYS A 233 -10.55 18.69 -17.10
C LYS A 233 -10.38 17.17 -17.17
N ALA A 234 -10.37 16.50 -16.01
CA ALA A 234 -10.20 15.07 -15.91
C ALA A 234 -11.35 14.31 -16.59
N MET A 235 -11.02 13.21 -17.28
CA MET A 235 -11.99 12.33 -17.90
C MET A 235 -12.57 11.35 -16.87
N VAL A 236 -13.90 11.36 -16.71
CA VAL A 236 -14.59 10.45 -15.79
C VAL A 236 -15.02 9.18 -16.52
N LEU A 237 -14.36 8.06 -16.21
CA LEU A 237 -14.68 6.74 -16.76
C LEU A 237 -15.93 6.14 -16.09
N LYS A 238 -17.13 6.57 -16.52
CA LYS A 238 -18.41 6.18 -15.87
C LYS A 238 -18.72 4.67 -15.95
N GLY A 239 -18.13 3.95 -16.90
CA GLY A 239 -18.28 2.51 -17.07
C GLY A 239 -17.15 1.66 -16.47
N TYR A 240 -16.15 2.29 -15.84
CA TYR A 240 -15.10 1.56 -15.14
C TYR A 240 -15.69 0.82 -13.93
N ASN A 241 -15.28 -0.44 -13.73
CA ASN A 241 -15.77 -1.27 -12.65
C ASN A 241 -14.67 -2.22 -12.16
N ILE A 242 -14.78 -2.66 -10.91
CA ILE A 242 -13.88 -3.66 -10.32
C ILE A 242 -14.19 -5.05 -10.89
N VAL A 243 -13.19 -5.90 -10.97
CA VAL A 243 -13.34 -7.29 -11.47
C VAL A 243 -13.42 -8.32 -10.33
N GLY A 244 -13.49 -7.86 -9.09
CA GLY A 244 -13.79 -8.65 -7.92
C GLY A 244 -14.00 -7.77 -6.68
N ASP A 245 -14.45 -8.40 -5.59
CA ASP A 245 -15.02 -7.71 -4.42
C ASP A 245 -13.99 -7.11 -3.46
N GLY A 246 -12.77 -7.67 -3.41
CA GLY A 246 -11.73 -7.19 -2.50
C GLY A 246 -10.72 -6.26 -3.16
N THR A 247 -10.02 -5.48 -2.33
CA THR A 247 -8.94 -4.57 -2.76
C THR A 247 -7.87 -5.27 -3.60
N PRO A 248 -7.39 -6.50 -3.26
CA PRO A 248 -6.46 -7.23 -4.13
C PRO A 248 -7.08 -7.60 -5.49
N GLN A 249 -8.34 -8.01 -5.52
CA GLN A 249 -9.05 -8.35 -6.76
C GLN A 249 -9.29 -7.13 -7.65
N ALA A 250 -9.36 -5.93 -7.08
CA ALA A 250 -9.47 -4.68 -7.83
C ALA A 250 -8.11 -4.17 -8.32
N LEU A 251 -7.07 -4.23 -7.47
CA LEU A 251 -5.76 -3.65 -7.77
C LEU A 251 -4.85 -4.58 -8.58
N VAL A 252 -4.88 -5.90 -8.36
CA VAL A 252 -4.06 -6.84 -9.13
C VAL A 252 -4.32 -6.71 -10.64
N PRO A 253 -5.57 -6.67 -11.14
CA PRO A 253 -5.85 -6.53 -12.56
C PRO A 253 -5.48 -5.16 -13.11
N LEU A 254 -5.68 -4.11 -12.32
CA LEU A 254 -5.25 -2.76 -12.67
C LEU A 254 -3.72 -2.68 -12.83
N LEU A 255 -2.98 -3.34 -11.95
CA LEU A 255 -1.52 -3.24 -11.86
C LEU A 255 -0.77 -4.30 -12.68
N THR A 256 -1.45 -5.35 -13.13
CA THR A 256 -0.80 -6.46 -13.86
C THR A 256 -1.44 -6.76 -15.20
N GLY A 257 -2.69 -6.34 -15.42
CA GLY A 257 -3.50 -6.79 -16.56
C GLY A 257 -4.10 -8.19 -16.40
N TYR A 258 -3.88 -8.86 -15.27
CA TYR A 258 -4.34 -10.23 -15.00
C TYR A 258 -5.15 -10.31 -13.70
N THR A 259 -6.09 -11.24 -13.63
CA THR A 259 -6.80 -11.59 -12.40
C THR A 259 -5.93 -12.40 -11.44
N GLU A 260 -6.27 -12.38 -10.15
CA GLU A 260 -5.64 -13.25 -9.16
C GLU A 260 -5.75 -14.75 -9.51
N LEU A 261 -6.72 -15.16 -10.34
CA LEU A 261 -6.88 -16.55 -10.77
C LEU A 261 -5.88 -16.95 -11.87
N GLU A 262 -5.44 -16.00 -12.69
CA GLU A 262 -4.50 -16.24 -13.80
C GLU A 262 -3.04 -16.19 -13.34
N LEU A 263 -2.75 -15.48 -12.26
CA LEU A 263 -1.38 -15.33 -11.74
C LEU A 263 -0.95 -16.51 -10.86
N PRO A 264 0.32 -16.64 -10.45
CA PRO A 264 0.69 -17.66 -9.47
C PRO A 264 -0.01 -17.46 -8.11
N GLU A 265 -0.21 -18.54 -7.37
CA GLU A 265 -0.84 -18.50 -6.04
C GLU A 265 0.06 -17.77 -5.02
N THR A 266 -0.47 -16.75 -4.34
CA THR A 266 0.25 -15.94 -3.35
C THR A 266 -0.50 -15.81 -2.02
N ARG A 267 -1.71 -16.36 -1.91
CA ARG A 267 -2.56 -16.25 -0.72
C ARG A 267 -1.97 -17.07 0.42
N THR A 268 -1.85 -16.48 1.60
CA THR A 268 -1.18 -17.10 2.77
C THR A 268 -1.84 -18.40 3.21
N ARG A 269 -3.17 -18.52 3.04
CA ARG A 269 -3.95 -19.72 3.38
C ARG A 269 -3.72 -20.91 2.44
N MET A 270 -3.05 -20.71 1.30
CA MET A 270 -2.91 -21.73 0.27
C MET A 270 -1.55 -22.44 0.39
N PRO A 271 -1.51 -23.78 0.23
CA PRO A 271 -0.25 -24.51 0.24
C PRO A 271 0.64 -24.06 -0.93
N ASN A 272 1.96 -24.06 -0.71
CA ASN A 272 2.96 -23.68 -1.71
C ASN A 272 2.81 -22.26 -2.31
N ALA A 273 2.06 -21.37 -1.63
CA ALA A 273 1.94 -19.98 -2.05
C ALA A 273 3.31 -19.30 -2.12
N LYS A 274 3.52 -18.51 -3.18
CA LYS A 274 4.73 -17.71 -3.40
C LYS A 274 4.55 -16.29 -2.87
N ASN A 275 5.63 -15.54 -2.75
CA ASN A 275 5.55 -14.10 -2.52
C ASN A 275 5.05 -13.37 -3.78
N VAL A 276 4.51 -12.17 -3.59
CA VAL A 276 3.87 -11.36 -4.65
C VAL A 276 4.86 -10.90 -5.73
N ASP A 277 6.17 -11.05 -5.48
CA ASP A 277 7.27 -10.81 -6.42
C ASP A 277 7.09 -11.54 -7.76
N VAL A 278 6.30 -12.60 -7.82
CA VAL A 278 6.00 -13.35 -9.06
C VAL A 278 5.02 -12.65 -10.00
N TYR A 279 4.38 -11.55 -9.59
CA TYR A 279 3.40 -10.83 -10.41
C TYR A 279 4.11 -9.87 -11.39
N PRO A 280 3.59 -9.70 -12.62
CA PRO A 280 4.11 -8.75 -13.61
C PRO A 280 3.60 -7.33 -13.30
N MET A 281 3.89 -6.85 -12.09
CA MET A 281 3.45 -5.53 -11.65
C MET A 281 3.98 -4.45 -12.58
N ILE A 282 3.11 -3.51 -12.96
CA ILE A 282 3.38 -2.45 -13.93
C ILE A 282 4.58 -1.58 -13.53
N TRP A 283 4.83 -1.39 -12.23
CA TRP A 283 6.02 -0.67 -11.76
C TRP A 283 7.34 -1.34 -12.14
N LYS A 284 7.37 -2.66 -12.39
CA LYS A 284 8.57 -3.34 -12.90
C LYS A 284 8.88 -2.89 -14.32
N GLU A 285 7.84 -2.70 -15.14
CA GLU A 285 7.99 -2.18 -16.49
C GLU A 285 8.49 -0.73 -16.46
N TYR A 286 7.90 0.12 -15.62
CA TYR A 286 8.41 1.48 -15.40
C TYR A 286 9.88 1.50 -14.94
N ALA A 287 10.25 0.65 -13.98
CA ALA A 287 11.64 0.53 -13.53
C ALA A 287 12.58 0.06 -14.66
N ARG A 288 12.11 -0.84 -15.53
CA ARG A 288 12.85 -1.28 -16.73
C ARG A 288 13.13 -0.14 -17.71
N HIS A 289 12.21 0.83 -17.80
CA HIS A 289 12.36 2.05 -18.60
C HIS A 289 13.03 3.21 -17.83
N GLY A 290 13.63 2.96 -16.67
CA GLY A 290 14.41 3.95 -15.93
C GLY A 290 13.59 4.93 -15.07
N TYR A 291 12.31 4.64 -14.82
CA TYR A 291 11.50 5.43 -13.89
C TYR A 291 11.82 5.06 -12.45
N TYR A 292 11.84 6.08 -11.59
CA TYR A 292 11.75 5.84 -10.15
C TYR A 292 10.35 5.38 -9.76
N THR A 293 10.28 4.46 -8.81
CA THR A 293 9.03 3.84 -8.39
C THR A 293 8.75 4.06 -6.91
N SER A 294 7.49 4.37 -6.58
CA SER A 294 7.04 4.50 -5.20
C SER A 294 5.68 3.83 -4.97
N PHE A 295 5.51 3.18 -3.82
CA PHE A 295 4.28 2.49 -3.44
C PHE A 295 3.96 2.80 -1.98
N ASN A 296 2.79 3.42 -1.77
CA ASN A 296 2.41 4.05 -0.52
C ASN A 296 1.02 3.55 -0.11
N GLU A 297 0.96 2.97 1.09
CA GLU A 297 -0.26 2.57 1.80
C GLU A 297 -0.13 3.03 3.25
N ASP A 298 -1.24 3.45 3.85
CA ASP A 298 -1.35 4.03 5.20
C ASP A 298 -1.64 2.99 6.30
N VAL A 299 -2.25 1.85 5.96
CA VAL A 299 -2.66 0.84 6.94
C VAL A 299 -1.84 -0.47 6.81
N PRO A 300 -0.75 -0.66 7.58
CA PRO A 300 0.20 -1.75 7.36
C PRO A 300 -0.33 -3.13 7.77
N ASN A 301 -1.28 -3.21 8.70
CA ASN A 301 -1.89 -4.44 9.21
C ASN A 301 -2.92 -5.06 8.26
N ILE A 302 -3.57 -4.26 7.41
CA ILE A 302 -4.52 -4.72 6.39
C ILE A 302 -4.11 -4.30 4.95
N GLY A 303 -2.80 -4.13 4.72
CA GLY A 303 -2.27 -3.74 3.42
C GLY A 303 -2.64 -4.70 2.29
N THR A 304 -2.78 -4.15 1.07
CA THR A 304 -3.31 -4.84 -0.11
C THR A 304 -2.63 -6.19 -0.35
N PHE A 305 -1.30 -6.20 -0.32
CA PHE A 305 -0.49 -7.39 -0.65
C PHE A 305 0.04 -8.14 0.57
N THR A 306 -0.29 -7.69 1.79
CA THR A 306 0.29 -8.24 3.03
C THR A 306 -0.75 -8.84 3.97
N TYR A 307 -2.03 -8.52 3.81
CA TYR A 307 -3.10 -9.06 4.65
C TYR A 307 -3.46 -10.50 4.28
N ARG A 308 -3.90 -10.73 3.02
CA ARG A 308 -4.31 -12.06 2.53
C ARG A 308 -3.24 -12.76 1.70
N MET A 309 -2.22 -12.03 1.28
CA MET A 309 -1.10 -12.51 0.46
C MET A 309 0.19 -12.53 1.26
N LYS A 310 1.20 -13.29 0.79
CA LYS A 310 2.49 -13.47 1.47
C LYS A 310 3.38 -12.21 1.53
N GLY A 311 2.92 -11.06 1.03
CA GLY A 311 3.75 -9.87 0.87
C GLY A 311 4.86 -10.07 -0.16
N PHE A 312 5.74 -9.09 -0.22
CA PHE A 312 6.92 -9.11 -1.06
C PHE A 312 8.13 -9.68 -0.31
N ALA A 313 8.90 -10.56 -0.96
CA ALA A 313 10.19 -11.00 -0.45
C ALA A 313 11.22 -9.86 -0.57
N GLU A 314 11.34 -9.28 -1.76
CA GLU A 314 12.20 -8.14 -2.03
C GLU A 314 11.43 -6.81 -1.91
N GLN A 315 12.14 -5.69 -1.79
CA GLN A 315 11.46 -4.39 -1.81
C GLN A 315 10.85 -4.16 -3.22
N PRO A 316 9.52 -3.95 -3.36
CA PRO A 316 8.87 -3.96 -4.66
C PRO A 316 9.23 -2.77 -5.54
N VAL A 317 9.47 -1.61 -4.94
CA VAL A 317 9.72 -0.30 -5.56
C VAL A 317 10.92 0.40 -4.91
N ASP A 318 11.38 1.53 -5.44
CA ASP A 318 12.54 2.27 -4.91
C ASP A 318 12.27 2.97 -3.57
N HIS A 319 11.06 3.54 -3.44
CA HIS A 319 10.56 4.25 -2.25
C HIS A 319 9.30 3.57 -1.71
N TYR A 320 9.39 2.98 -0.52
CA TYR A 320 8.35 2.09 0.02
C TYR A 320 7.93 2.50 1.43
N LEU A 321 6.79 3.20 1.51
CA LEU A 321 6.29 3.86 2.72
C LEU A 321 5.96 2.89 3.86
N ARG A 322 5.64 1.64 3.56
CA ARG A 322 5.28 0.62 4.54
C ARG A 322 6.24 0.52 5.73
N THR A 323 7.54 0.73 5.49
CA THR A 323 8.56 0.64 6.55
C THR A 323 8.32 1.67 7.66
N LEU A 324 7.86 2.88 7.31
CA LEU A 324 7.49 3.92 8.27
C LEU A 324 6.32 3.45 9.15
N TYR A 325 5.24 2.99 8.53
CA TYR A 325 4.03 2.59 9.25
C TYR A 325 4.20 1.34 10.11
N LEU A 326 5.11 0.42 9.75
CA LEU A 326 5.45 -0.72 10.60
C LEU A 326 6.17 -0.29 11.89
N GLU A 327 7.00 0.74 11.83
CA GLU A 327 7.73 1.22 13.00
C GLU A 327 6.96 2.26 13.82
N ALA A 328 6.02 2.96 13.20
CA ALA A 328 5.23 3.99 13.84
C ALA A 328 4.71 3.61 15.25
N PRO A 329 4.09 2.44 15.45
CA PRO A 329 3.58 2.05 16.77
C PRO A 329 4.67 1.83 17.83
N ASN A 330 5.91 1.49 17.43
CA ASN A 330 7.00 1.17 18.36
C ASN A 330 7.73 2.42 18.89
N MET A 331 7.35 3.61 18.40
CA MET A 331 8.23 4.77 18.38
C MET A 331 7.61 6.04 18.97
N TRP A 332 6.32 6.06 19.26
CA TRP A 332 5.70 7.19 19.95
C TRP A 332 5.15 6.76 21.30
N ASN A 333 5.58 7.46 22.36
CA ASN A 333 5.19 7.18 23.74
C ASN A 333 3.68 7.43 24.00
N ARG A 334 2.97 7.93 22.97
CA ARG A 334 1.52 8.17 22.89
C ARG A 334 1.05 7.87 21.47
N CYS A 335 0.94 6.60 21.11
CA CYS A 335 0.30 6.20 19.86
C CYS A 335 -1.21 6.44 19.98
N VAL A 336 -1.65 7.66 19.65
CA VAL A 336 -3.06 7.92 19.40
C VAL A 336 -3.42 7.24 18.08
N GLU A 337 -4.58 6.59 18.04
CA GLU A 337 -5.06 5.95 16.82
C GLU A 337 -5.05 6.97 15.67
N HIS A 338 -4.53 6.58 14.51
CA HIS A 338 -4.42 7.41 13.31
C HIS A 338 -3.49 8.62 13.40
N CYS A 339 -2.57 8.61 14.37
CA CYS A 339 -1.57 9.65 14.52
C CYS A 339 -0.15 9.12 14.39
N ILE A 340 0.68 9.87 13.68
CA ILE A 340 2.13 9.68 13.54
C ILE A 340 2.79 10.99 13.97
N GLY A 341 3.34 10.99 15.18
CA GLY A 341 3.78 12.23 15.82
C GLY A 341 2.60 13.21 15.97
N HIS A 342 2.80 14.45 15.56
CA HIS A 342 1.75 15.48 15.59
C HIS A 342 0.75 15.44 14.42
N GLN A 343 0.94 14.56 13.43
CA GLN A 343 0.15 14.55 12.19
C GLN A 343 -0.76 13.33 12.09
N PRO A 344 -1.94 13.47 11.47
CA PRO A 344 -2.72 12.33 11.02
C PRO A 344 -1.95 11.44 10.05
N ASP A 345 -2.12 10.12 10.17
CA ASP A 345 -1.48 9.11 9.32
C ASP A 345 -1.67 9.37 7.81
N HIS A 346 -2.88 9.71 7.37
CA HIS A 346 -3.16 10.01 5.97
C HIS A 346 -2.44 11.28 5.47
N VAL A 347 -2.24 12.27 6.34
CA VAL A 347 -1.49 13.49 5.99
C VAL A 347 -0.01 13.13 5.79
N VAL A 348 0.55 12.28 6.65
CA VAL A 348 1.92 11.78 6.49
C VAL A 348 2.12 11.07 5.15
N MET A 349 1.17 10.21 4.73
CA MET A 349 1.24 9.56 3.41
C MET A 349 1.18 10.58 2.25
N LEU A 350 0.30 11.57 2.35
CA LEU A 350 0.15 12.62 1.33
C LEU A 350 1.42 13.47 1.22
N GLU A 351 2.01 13.85 2.36
CA GLU A 351 3.25 14.62 2.40
C GLU A 351 4.44 13.80 1.89
N TYR A 352 4.56 12.53 2.28
CA TYR A 352 5.59 11.64 1.73
C TYR A 352 5.44 11.50 0.21
N THR A 353 4.23 11.25 -0.29
CA THR A 353 3.93 11.18 -1.73
C THR A 353 4.32 12.46 -2.46
N LYS A 354 3.97 13.63 -1.89
CA LYS A 354 4.36 14.93 -2.42
C LYS A 354 5.88 15.10 -2.44
N ASN A 355 6.57 14.69 -1.39
CA ASN A 355 8.02 14.80 -1.28
C ASN A 355 8.72 13.90 -2.30
N VAL A 356 8.25 12.67 -2.52
CA VAL A 356 8.73 11.79 -3.60
C VAL A 356 8.59 12.49 -4.95
N ASN A 357 7.40 13.03 -5.25
CA ASN A 357 7.13 13.69 -6.53
C ASN A 357 8.05 14.92 -6.75
N ILE A 358 8.18 15.80 -5.76
CA ILE A 358 9.00 17.02 -5.87
C ILE A 358 10.49 16.67 -5.94
N HIS A 359 10.95 15.73 -5.13
CA HIS A 359 12.35 15.32 -5.10
C HIS A 359 12.76 14.74 -6.46
N ILE A 360 11.94 13.85 -7.02
CA ILE A 360 12.28 13.13 -8.25
C ILE A 360 11.98 13.94 -9.51
N THR A 361 10.94 14.79 -9.55
CA THR A 361 10.68 15.64 -10.75
C THR A 361 11.88 16.50 -11.13
N ASN A 362 12.70 16.89 -10.15
CA ASN A 362 13.93 17.65 -10.40
C ASN A 362 15.08 16.79 -10.96
N MET A 363 14.93 15.46 -10.99
CA MET A 363 15.98 14.51 -11.33
C MET A 363 15.63 13.62 -12.53
N SER A 364 14.41 13.08 -12.60
CA SER A 364 14.00 12.10 -13.60
C SER A 364 12.46 11.87 -13.63
N TRP A 365 12.03 10.93 -14.46
CA TRP A 365 10.66 10.45 -14.54
C TRP A 365 10.32 9.49 -13.40
N HIS A 366 9.09 9.52 -12.93
CA HIS A 366 8.66 8.64 -11.84
C HIS A 366 7.21 8.20 -11.94
N ILE A 367 6.92 7.09 -11.27
CA ILE A 367 5.57 6.64 -11.01
C ILE A 367 5.35 6.39 -9.52
N ILE A 368 4.28 6.98 -8.99
CA ILE A 368 3.87 6.82 -7.59
C ILE A 368 2.51 6.15 -7.57
N PHE A 369 2.43 5.07 -6.81
CA PHE A 369 1.21 4.34 -6.53
C PHE A 369 0.81 4.60 -5.08
N VAL A 370 -0.25 5.37 -4.89
CA VAL A 370 -0.90 5.52 -3.60
C VAL A 370 -2.15 4.67 -3.63
N THR A 371 -2.22 3.68 -2.75
CA THR A 371 -3.40 2.83 -2.62
C THR A 371 -3.85 2.78 -1.18
N ASN A 372 -5.08 2.32 -1.01
CA ASN A 372 -5.62 1.94 0.28
C ASN A 372 -5.84 3.10 1.27
N LEU A 373 -5.93 4.36 0.81
CA LEU A 373 -6.26 5.49 1.69
C LEU A 373 -7.65 5.27 2.31
N GLN A 374 -7.69 4.88 3.58
CA GLN A 374 -8.91 4.44 4.24
C GLN A 374 -9.67 5.66 4.78
N ILE A 375 -10.51 6.26 3.94
CA ILE A 375 -11.27 7.49 4.28
C ILE A 375 -12.46 7.24 5.20
N HIS A 376 -12.96 6.00 5.30
CA HIS A 376 -14.22 5.68 5.99
C HIS A 376 -14.31 6.09 7.46
N ILE A 377 -13.24 6.60 8.05
CA ILE A 377 -13.18 6.99 9.46
C ILE A 377 -12.89 8.51 9.65
N TYR A 378 -12.57 9.30 8.61
CA TYR A 378 -11.94 10.63 8.85
C TYR A 378 -12.46 11.85 8.05
N LEU A 379 -13.61 11.78 7.36
CA LEU A 379 -14.23 12.94 6.69
C LEU A 379 -15.74 13.06 6.92
#